data_AF-A0A1V5T897-F1
#
_entry.id   AF-A0A1V5T897-F1
#
_cell.length_a   1.000
_cell.length_b   1.000
_cell.length_c   1.000
_cell.angle_alpha   90.00
_cell.angle_beta   90.00
_cell.angle_gamma   90.00
#
_symmetry.space_group_name_H-M   'P 1'
#
loop_
_entity.id
_entity.type
_entity.pdbx_description
1 polymer ?
#
loop_
_entity_poly.entity_id
_entity_poly.type
_entity_poly.pdbx_seq_one_letter_code
_entity_poly.pdbx_strand_id
1 'polypeptide(L)'
;MAKIKICKEVNCKNAATTKAYCRLHYLRNWKQIKEEEHKKAAKRLNSYILSVCKRHPDRYLEVIKESLRSSSFDQEISRMFDDDDDEGFVLDEPTYEEEIERLIDELKIEKGF
;
A
#
# COMPACT_ATOMS: atom_id res chain seq x y z
N MET A 1 12.67 21.74 28.67
CA MET A 1 11.27 22.04 28.25
C MET A 1 10.96 21.24 26.99
N ALA A 2 9.84 20.49 26.97
CA ALA A 2 9.43 19.75 25.78
C ALA A 2 8.98 20.74 24.70
N LYS A 3 9.63 20.72 23.53
CA LYS A 3 9.23 21.56 22.39
C LYS A 3 8.01 20.94 21.72
N ILE A 4 6.86 21.60 21.81
CA ILE A 4 5.65 21.20 21.08
C ILE A 4 5.88 21.49 19.59
N LYS A 5 5.77 20.45 18.76
CA LYS A 5 5.80 20.60 17.30
C LYS A 5 4.39 20.95 16.82
N ILE A 6 4.29 21.92 15.91
CA ILE A 6 3.03 22.30 15.29
C ILE A 6 2.76 21.40 14.07
N CYS A 7 1.49 21.18 13.77
CA CYS A 7 1.04 20.45 12.59
C CYS A 7 1.66 21.00 11.30
N LYS A 8 2.08 20.09 10.42
CA LYS A 8 2.70 20.39 9.12
C LYS A 8 1.73 21.02 8.11
N GLU A 9 0.43 20.74 8.25
CA GLU A 9 -0.62 21.28 7.37
C GLU A 9 -0.64 22.83 7.38
N VAL A 10 -0.82 23.41 6.20
CA VAL A 10 -0.82 24.88 6.04
C VAL A 10 -1.94 25.49 6.87
N ASN A 11 -1.63 26.57 7.60
CA ASN A 11 -2.55 27.27 8.49
C ASN A 11 -3.09 26.45 9.68
N CYS A 12 -2.55 25.27 9.98
CA CYS A 12 -2.92 24.52 11.17
C CYS A 12 -2.02 24.89 12.37
N LYS A 13 -2.62 25.43 13.44
CA LYS A 13 -1.90 25.77 14.69
C LYS A 13 -1.98 24.68 15.76
N ASN A 14 -2.62 23.54 15.46
CA ASN A 14 -2.74 22.44 16.41
C ASN A 14 -1.39 21.76 16.65
N ALA A 15 -1.22 21.21 17.85
CA ALA A 15 -0.07 20.38 18.16
C ALA A 15 -0.02 19.15 17.24
N ALA A 16 1.16 18.86 16.71
CA ALA A 16 1.41 17.64 15.97
C ALA A 16 1.47 16.46 16.92
N THR A 17 0.69 15.41 16.61
CA THR A 17 0.64 14.18 17.38
C THR A 17 1.37 13.05 16.66
N THR A 18 1.12 12.89 15.36
CA THR A 18 1.57 11.73 14.58
C THR A 18 2.15 12.19 13.25
N LYS A 19 3.37 11.74 12.92
CA LYS A 19 4.03 12.02 11.62
C LYS A 19 4.05 13.52 11.25
N ALA A 20 4.23 14.39 12.24
CA ALA A 20 4.20 15.85 12.12
C ALA A 20 2.83 16.47 11.77
N TYR A 21 1.74 15.71 11.78
CA TYR A 21 0.37 16.22 11.65
C TYR A 21 -0.36 16.19 13.00
N CYS A 22 -1.37 17.05 13.16
CA CYS A 22 -2.36 16.88 14.21
C CYS A 22 -3.26 15.66 13.90
N ARG A 23 -4.04 15.19 14.87
CA ARG A 23 -4.88 13.99 14.71
C ARG A 23 -5.80 14.06 13.48
N LEU A 24 -6.46 15.20 13.26
CA LEU A 24 -7.38 15.41 12.14
C LEU A 24 -6.65 15.33 10.79
N HIS A 25 -5.57 16.10 10.62
CA HIS A 25 -4.83 16.11 9.36
C HIS A 25 -4.04 14.83 9.12
N TYR A 26 -3.68 14.08 10.16
CA TYR A 26 -3.14 12.75 10.00
C TYR A 26 -4.16 11.79 9.37
N LEU A 27 -5.41 11.80 9.86
CA LEU A 27 -6.49 10.98 9.31
C LEU A 27 -6.83 11.38 7.88
N ARG A 28 -6.95 12.68 7.61
CA ARG A 28 -7.20 13.20 6.25
C ARG A 28 -6.12 12.76 5.25
N ASN A 29 -4.86 12.78 5.66
CA ASN A 29 -3.72 12.42 4.80
C ASN A 29 -3.31 10.94 4.92
N TRP A 30 -4.06 10.10 5.63
CA TRP A 30 -3.64 8.73 5.96
C TRP A 30 -3.30 7.88 4.73
N LYS A 31 -4.18 7.86 3.72
CA LYS A 31 -3.98 7.05 2.50
C LYS A 31 -2.69 7.44 1.78
N GLN A 32 -2.44 8.74 1.61
CA GLN A 32 -1.20 9.27 1.02
C GLN A 32 0.04 8.96 1.87
N ILE A 33 -0.04 9.13 3.20
CA ILE A 33 1.06 8.81 4.10
C ILE A 33 1.42 7.32 3.98
N LYS A 34 0.41 6.43 3.92
CA LYS A 34 0.63 4.99 3.78
C LYS A 34 1.19 4.60 2.43
N GLU A 35 0.70 5.21 1.37
CA GLU A 35 1.21 4.97 0.03
C GLU A 35 2.69 5.38 -0.08
N GLU A 36 3.08 6.54 0.48
CA GLU A 36 4.48 6.94 0.55
C GLU A 36 5.35 5.99 1.39
N GLU A 37 4.84 5.51 2.53
CA GLU A 37 5.54 4.53 3.37
C GLU A 37 5.77 3.24 2.59
N HIS A 38 4.75 2.76 1.86
CA HIS A 38 4.85 1.58 1.02
C HIS A 38 5.87 1.76 -0.10
N LYS A 39 5.83 2.88 -0.83
CA LYS A 39 6.81 3.22 -1.87
C LYS A 39 8.24 3.28 -1.32
N LYS A 40 8.44 3.86 -0.13
CA LYS A 40 9.75 3.91 0.54
C LYS A 40 10.23 2.53 0.98
N ALA A 41 9.32 1.68 1.47
CA ALA A 41 9.63 0.30 1.84
C ALA A 41 10.06 -0.52 0.62
N ALA A 42 9.31 -0.44 -0.50
CA ALA A 42 9.66 -1.10 -1.75
C ALA A 42 11.05 -0.67 -2.27
N LYS A 43 11.35 0.64 -2.25
CA LYS A 43 12.68 1.15 -2.64
C LYS A 43 13.80 0.61 -1.75
N ARG A 44 13.58 0.51 -0.44
CA ARG A 44 14.55 -0.06 0.51
C ARG A 44 14.77 -1.54 0.26
N LEU A 45 13.71 -2.31 0.03
CA LEU A 45 13.79 -3.72 -0.31
C LEU A 45 14.58 -3.92 -1.60
N ASN A 46 14.27 -3.15 -2.65
CA ASN A 46 15.01 -3.22 -3.91
C ASN A 46 16.50 -2.90 -3.72
N SER A 47 16.82 -1.83 -2.97
CA SER A 47 18.21 -1.47 -2.67
C SER A 47 18.93 -2.58 -1.90
N TYR A 48 18.22 -3.24 -0.98
CA TYR A 48 18.74 -4.39 -0.24
C TYR A 48 19.01 -5.56 -1.18
N ILE A 49 18.05 -5.96 -2.03
CA ILE A 49 18.21 -7.03 -3.02
C ILE A 49 19.43 -6.74 -3.90
N LEU A 50 19.54 -5.54 -4.47
CA LEU A 50 20.69 -5.14 -5.27
C LEU A 50 22.02 -5.27 -4.51
N SER A 51 22.04 -4.92 -3.23
CA SER A 51 23.22 -5.08 -2.38
C SER A 51 23.59 -6.55 -2.14
N VAL A 52 22.61 -7.44 -2.04
CA VAL A 52 22.82 -8.88 -1.89
C VAL A 52 23.30 -9.47 -3.21
N CYS A 53 22.65 -9.14 -4.33
CA CYS A 53 23.04 -9.56 -5.67
C CYS A 53 24.49 -9.15 -6.00
N LYS A 54 24.90 -7.94 -5.60
CA LYS A 54 26.29 -7.46 -5.79
C LYS A 54 27.31 -8.28 -4.98
N ARG A 55 26.93 -8.80 -3.81
CA ARG A 55 27.85 -9.57 -2.94
C ARG A 55 27.93 -11.04 -3.33
N HIS A 56 26.87 -11.60 -3.91
CA HIS A 56 26.79 -13.01 -4.26
C HIS A 56 26.21 -13.21 -5.67
N PRO A 57 26.89 -12.72 -6.72
CA PRO A 57 26.39 -12.84 -8.09
C PRO A 57 26.26 -14.32 -8.50
N ASP A 58 27.25 -15.15 -8.15
CA ASP A 58 27.30 -16.55 -8.60
C ASP A 58 26.15 -17.39 -8.02
N ARG A 59 25.84 -17.20 -6.73
CA ARG A 59 24.74 -17.95 -6.07
C ARG A 59 23.37 -17.58 -6.67
N TYR A 60 23.16 -16.32 -7.02
CA TYR A 60 21.94 -15.89 -7.70
C TYR A 60 21.84 -16.48 -9.10
N LEU A 61 22.94 -16.48 -9.85
CA LEU A 61 22.98 -17.09 -11.19
C LEU A 61 22.69 -18.59 -11.14
N GLU A 62 23.18 -19.32 -10.13
CA GLU A 62 22.88 -20.74 -9.99
C GLU A 62 21.40 -20.98 -9.67
N VAL A 63 20.78 -20.19 -8.77
CA VAL A 63 19.33 -20.30 -8.51
C VAL A 63 18.50 -19.98 -9.75
N ILE A 64 18.89 -18.94 -10.51
CA ILE A 64 18.21 -18.59 -11.77
C ILE A 64 18.39 -19.71 -12.80
N LYS A 65 19.59 -20.28 -12.95
CA LYS A 65 19.84 -21.42 -13.85
C LYS A 65 19.05 -22.64 -13.45
N GLU A 66 18.92 -22.92 -12.15
CA GLU A 66 18.15 -24.05 -11.63
C GLU A 66 16.66 -23.87 -11.91
N SER A 67 16.12 -22.66 -11.69
CA SER A 67 14.75 -22.31 -12.06
C SER A 67 14.51 -22.38 -13.56
N LEU A 68 15.41 -21.85 -14.40
CA LEU A 68 15.29 -21.94 -15.86
C LEU A 68 15.39 -23.38 -16.41
N ARG A 69 15.98 -24.30 -15.63
CA ARG A 69 16.05 -25.72 -15.98
C ARG A 69 14.85 -26.51 -15.46
N SER A 70 14.03 -25.94 -14.57
CA SER A 70 12.89 -26.65 -14.00
C SER A 70 11.69 -26.58 -14.94
N SER A 71 11.01 -27.71 -15.14
CA SER A 71 9.80 -27.77 -15.98
C SER A 71 8.61 -26.99 -15.40
N SER A 72 8.71 -26.55 -14.14
CA SER A 72 7.74 -25.68 -13.48
C SER A 72 7.84 -24.23 -13.96
N PHE A 73 9.00 -23.80 -14.47
CA PHE A 73 9.21 -22.44 -14.92
C PHE A 73 8.34 -22.11 -16.13
N ASP A 74 8.28 -23.00 -17.12
CA ASP A 74 7.44 -22.81 -18.30
C ASP A 74 5.94 -22.73 -17.93
N GLN A 75 5.50 -23.54 -16.96
CA GLN A 75 4.12 -23.51 -16.45
C GLN A 75 3.80 -22.20 -15.71
N GLU A 76 4.77 -21.64 -14.98
CA GLU A 76 4.62 -20.38 -14.25
C GLU A 76 4.59 -19.17 -15.20
N ILE A 77 5.42 -19.19 -16.25
CA ILE A 77 5.42 -18.17 -17.30
C ILE A 77 4.10 -18.20 -18.09
N SER A 78 3.61 -19.37 -18.50
CA SER A 78 2.30 -19.45 -19.15
C SER A 78 1.18 -18.88 -18.25
N ARG A 79 1.18 -19.18 -16.95
CA ARG A 79 0.17 -18.60 -16.04
C ARG A 79 0.28 -17.08 -15.88
N MET A 80 1.47 -16.49 -16.01
CA MET A 80 1.68 -15.05 -15.82
C MET A 80 1.43 -14.22 -17.08
N PHE A 81 1.62 -14.81 -18.26
CA PHE A 81 1.65 -14.07 -19.53
C PHE A 81 0.59 -14.52 -20.54
N ASP A 82 -0.11 -15.63 -20.29
CA ASP A 82 -1.18 -16.16 -21.15
C ASP A 82 -2.59 -15.76 -20.64
N ASP A 83 -2.66 -14.89 -19.61
CA ASP A 83 -3.89 -14.18 -19.25
C ASP A 83 -4.16 -13.09 -20.29
N ASP A 84 -4.83 -13.49 -21.37
CA ASP A 84 -5.56 -12.64 -22.32
C ASP A 84 -6.84 -12.03 -21.69
N ASP A 85 -6.88 -11.88 -20.36
CA ASP A 85 -7.96 -11.21 -19.65
C ASP A 85 -7.49 -9.81 -19.22
N ASP A 86 -7.98 -8.82 -19.99
CA ASP A 86 -8.16 -7.42 -19.60
C ASP A 86 -9.18 -7.30 -18.43
N GLU A 87 -9.06 -8.13 -17.40
CA GLU A 87 -9.70 -7.92 -16.11
C GLU A 87 -8.70 -7.11 -15.28
N GLY A 88 -8.59 -5.83 -15.66
CA GLY A 88 -7.97 -4.83 -14.82
C GLY A 88 -8.46 -5.02 -13.39
N PHE A 89 -7.54 -4.98 -12.44
CA PHE A 89 -7.82 -5.09 -11.01
C PHE A 89 -8.81 -3.99 -10.58
N VAL A 90 -10.11 -4.20 -10.81
CA VAL A 90 -11.19 -3.42 -10.22
C VAL A 90 -11.20 -3.85 -8.77
N LEU A 91 -10.41 -3.13 -7.97
CA LEU A 91 -10.76 -2.97 -6.57
C LEU A 91 -12.19 -2.44 -6.58
N ASP A 92 -13.14 -3.31 -6.28
CA ASP A 92 -14.45 -2.95 -5.77
C ASP A 92 -14.20 -2.32 -4.37
N GLU A 93 -13.53 -1.16 -4.33
CA GLU A 93 -13.49 -0.29 -3.18
C GLU A 93 -14.81 0.46 -3.27
N PRO A 94 -15.85 0.05 -2.51
CA PRO A 94 -17.15 0.68 -2.60
C PRO A 94 -16.96 2.17 -2.41
N THR A 95 -17.54 2.94 -3.31
CA THR A 95 -17.45 4.39 -3.20
C THR A 95 -18.06 4.79 -1.84
N TYR A 96 -17.57 5.89 -1.26
CA TYR A 96 -18.12 6.39 0.02
C TYR A 96 -19.64 6.55 -0.03
N GLU A 97 -20.21 6.76 -1.22
CA GLU A 97 -21.63 6.85 -1.49
C GLU A 97 -22.37 5.53 -1.22
N GLU A 98 -21.84 4.41 -1.70
CA GLU A 98 -22.41 3.06 -1.49
C GLU A 98 -22.27 2.57 -0.03
N GLU A 99 -21.23 3.00 0.68
CA GLU A 99 -21.10 2.74 2.12
C GLU A 99 -22.09 3.59 2.93
N ILE A 100 -22.30 4.85 2.55
CA ILE A 100 -23.31 5.73 3.18
C ILE A 100 -24.72 5.19 2.95
N GLU A 101 -25.06 4.73 1.75
CA GLU A 101 -26.38 4.16 1.46
C GLU A 101 -26.65 2.88 2.28
N ARG A 102 -25.67 1.98 2.39
CA ARG A 102 -25.79 0.79 3.25
C ARG A 102 -25.98 1.16 4.72
N LEU A 103 -25.26 2.16 5.20
CA LEU A 103 -25.41 2.66 6.58
C LEU A 103 -26.79 3.31 6.80
N ILE A 104 -27.34 3.98 5.79
CA ILE A 104 -28.69 4.56 5.84
C ILE A 104 -29.76 3.46 5.85
N ASP A 105 -29.58 2.39 5.07
CA ASP A 105 -30.49 1.25 5.04
C ASP A 105 -30.47 0.42 6.33
N GLU A 106 -29.30 0.29 6.97
CA GLU A 106 -29.15 -0.38 8.27
C GLU A 106 -29.70 0.45 9.44
N LEU A 107 -29.85 1.77 9.28
CA LEU A 107 -30.50 2.62 10.26
C LEU A 107 -32.00 2.35 10.28
N LYS A 108 -32.41 1.42 11.14
CA LYS A 108 -33.81 1.30 11.59
C LYS A 108 -34.17 2.57 12.36
N ILE A 109 -34.70 3.57 11.65
CA ILE A 109 -35.35 4.71 12.28
C ILE A 109 -36.60 4.17 12.99
N GLU A 110 -36.53 4.00 14.31
CA GLU A 110 -37.73 3.91 15.14
C GLU A 110 -38.48 5.23 14.98
N LYS A 111 -39.51 5.24 14.12
CA LYS A 111 -40.48 6.33 14.09
C LYS A 111 -41.34 6.23 15.35
N GLY A 112 -40.89 6.90 16.39
CA GLY A 112 -41.64 7.04 17.63
C GLY A 112 -40.95 7.95 18.62
N PHE A 113 -41.06 9.27 18.41
CA PHE A 113 -41.58 10.27 19.36
C PHE A 113 -41.61 11.65 18.68
#